data_AF-X1CIC3-F1
#
_entry.id   AF-X1CIC3-F1
#
_cell.length_a   1.000
_cell.length_b   1.000
_cell.length_c   1.000
_cell.angle_alpha   90.00
_cell.angle_beta   90.00
_cell.angle_gamma   90.00
#
_symmetry.space_group_name_H-M   'P 1'
#
loop_
_entity.id
_entity.type
_entity.pdbx_description
1 polymer ?
#
loop_
_entity_poly.entity_id
_entity_poly.type
_entity_poly.pdbx_seq_one_letter_code
_entity_poly.pdbx_strand_id
1 'polypeptide(L)'
;DIVNEAIADGPEKQESPATVVIATVKGDVHDIGKAIVVSLMRANGFSVYDLGRDVETDKIIEEAQKVNADIIGTSALLTTTMPRQKEIEEALKSAGLRDRFKTVVGGAPVTPRWAARIGADAYAEDAQD
;
A
#
# COMPACT_ATOMS: atom_id res chain seq x y z
N ASP A 1 -31.38 24.74 -0.43
CA ASP A 1 -30.61 23.51 -0.17
C ASP A 1 -29.49 23.77 0.81
N ILE A 2 -29.67 23.30 2.05
CA ILE A 2 -28.76 23.48 3.20
C ILE A 2 -27.35 22.89 2.91
N VAL A 3 -27.25 22.03 1.91
CA VAL A 3 -26.02 21.31 1.54
C VAL A 3 -24.97 22.23 0.89
N ASN A 4 -25.38 23.32 0.22
CA ASN A 4 -24.44 24.18 -0.51
C ASN A 4 -23.86 25.32 0.32
N GLU A 5 -24.42 25.63 1.49
CA GLU A 5 -23.95 26.74 2.34
C GLU A 5 -22.78 26.35 3.28
N ALA A 6 -22.44 25.06 3.37
CA ALA A 6 -21.37 24.57 4.25
C ALA A 6 -19.97 24.53 3.62
N ILE A 7 -19.83 24.88 2.33
CA ILE A 7 -18.52 24.88 1.63
C ILE A 7 -18.02 26.32 1.53
N ALA A 8 -17.74 26.92 2.69
CA ALA A 8 -17.04 28.19 2.78
C ALA A 8 -15.93 28.08 3.83
N ASP A 9 -14.99 27.18 3.57
CA ASP A 9 -13.62 27.36 4.04
C ASP A 9 -12.70 27.31 2.81
N GLY A 10 -11.97 28.39 2.61
CA GLY A 10 -11.04 28.54 1.49
C GLY A 10 -9.94 27.47 1.55
N PRO A 11 -9.18 27.26 0.45
CA PRO A 11 -8.17 26.24 0.44
C PRO A 11 -7.06 26.65 1.42
N GLU A 12 -7.05 26.04 2.60
CA GLU A 12 -5.79 25.79 3.29
C GLU A 12 -4.85 25.13 2.28
N LYS A 13 -3.58 25.49 2.35
CA LYS A 13 -2.54 25.01 1.44
C LYS A 13 -2.35 23.51 1.71
N GLN A 14 -3.23 22.68 1.16
CA GLN A 14 -3.16 21.23 1.27
C GLN A 14 -1.83 20.80 0.67
N GLU A 15 -0.95 20.27 1.52
CA GLU A 15 0.17 19.48 1.04
C GLU A 15 -0.38 18.41 0.11
N SER A 16 0.35 18.15 -0.99
CA SER A 16 -0.11 17.18 -1.99
C SER A 16 -0.38 15.85 -1.28
N PRO A 17 -1.53 15.20 -1.53
CA PRO A 17 -1.88 13.98 -0.83
C PRO A 17 -0.82 12.91 -1.10
N ALA A 18 -0.41 12.20 -0.05
CA ALA A 18 0.55 11.12 -0.17
C ALA A 18 0.10 10.10 -1.23
N THR A 19 1.05 9.66 -2.05
CA THR A 19 0.82 8.73 -3.15
C THR A 19 1.13 7.30 -2.71
N VAL A 20 0.16 6.41 -2.89
CA VAL A 20 0.23 5.01 -2.47
C VAL A 20 0.13 4.10 -3.68
N VAL A 21 1.09 3.19 -3.84
CA VAL A 21 0.95 2.02 -4.71
C VAL A 21 0.55 0.84 -3.85
N ILE A 22 -0.51 0.12 -4.22
CA ILE A 22 -0.98 -1.05 -3.47
C ILE A 22 -1.31 -2.22 -4.38
N ALA A 23 -0.93 -3.43 -3.97
CA ALA A 23 -1.12 -4.65 -4.75
C ALA A 23 -1.33 -5.89 -3.87
N THR A 24 -2.11 -6.85 -4.38
CA THR A 24 -2.03 -8.23 -3.91
C THR A 24 -0.88 -8.92 -4.64
N VAL A 25 0.03 -9.54 -3.88
CA VAL A 25 1.29 -10.09 -4.39
C VAL A 25 1.11 -11.25 -5.37
N LYS A 26 2.17 -11.53 -6.15
CA LYS A 26 2.23 -12.66 -7.10
C LYS A 26 1.77 -13.99 -6.48
N GLY A 27 0.97 -14.72 -7.23
CA GLY A 27 0.40 -16.02 -6.87
C GLY A 27 -0.80 -15.91 -5.94
N ASP A 28 -1.20 -14.70 -5.54
CA ASP A 28 -2.36 -14.46 -4.69
C ASP A 28 -3.42 -13.65 -5.43
N VAL A 29 -4.64 -14.18 -5.44
CA VAL A 29 -5.78 -13.61 -6.18
C VAL A 29 -6.84 -13.04 -5.25
N HIS A 30 -6.60 -13.04 -3.94
CA HIS A 30 -7.54 -12.55 -2.95
C HIS A 30 -7.33 -11.05 -2.72
N ASP A 31 -8.36 -10.26 -2.98
CA ASP A 31 -8.27 -8.81 -3.05
C ASP A 31 -9.36 -8.07 -2.26
N ILE A 32 -10.32 -8.77 -1.66
CA ILE A 32 -11.43 -8.14 -0.92
C ILE A 32 -10.92 -7.22 0.20
N GLY A 33 -10.02 -7.72 1.05
CA GLY A 33 -9.44 -6.92 2.14
C GLY A 33 -8.70 -5.70 1.60
N LYS A 34 -7.85 -5.89 0.58
CA LYS A 34 -7.15 -4.80 -0.11
C LYS A 34 -8.13 -3.78 -0.72
N ALA A 35 -9.22 -4.21 -1.34
CA ALA A 35 -10.20 -3.32 -1.96
C ALA A 35 -10.90 -2.42 -0.92
N ILE A 36 -11.13 -2.95 0.30
CA ILE A 36 -11.64 -2.17 1.43
C ILE A 36 -10.62 -1.12 1.85
N VAL A 37 -9.34 -1.51 2.02
CA VAL A 37 -8.23 -0.58 2.33
C VAL A 37 -8.13 0.53 1.28
N VAL A 38 -8.14 0.18 -0.01
CA VAL A 38 -8.10 1.14 -1.13
C VAL A 38 -9.24 2.13 -1.05
N SER A 39 -10.45 1.65 -0.77
CA SER A 39 -11.64 2.50 -0.67
C SER A 39 -11.52 3.50 0.49
N LEU A 40 -11.02 3.04 1.64
CA LEU A 40 -10.80 3.88 2.82
C LEU A 40 -9.66 4.88 2.63
N MET A 41 -8.54 4.48 2.04
CA MET A 41 -7.44 5.40 1.71
C MET A 41 -7.90 6.51 0.77
N ARG A 42 -8.67 6.18 -0.27
CA ARG A 42 -9.25 7.19 -1.17
C ARG A 42 -10.23 8.12 -0.45
N ALA A 43 -11.07 7.58 0.42
CA ALA A 43 -12.00 8.38 1.23
C ALA A 43 -11.27 9.35 2.18
N ASN A 44 -10.07 8.98 2.64
CA ASN A 44 -9.18 9.82 3.46
C ASN A 44 -8.25 10.72 2.63
N GLY A 45 -8.47 10.85 1.33
CA GLY A 45 -7.76 11.81 0.47
C GLY A 45 -6.42 11.35 -0.10
N PHE A 46 -6.01 10.09 0.10
CA PHE A 46 -4.77 9.57 -0.50
C PHE A 46 -4.90 9.38 -2.02
N SER A 47 -3.78 9.57 -2.74
CA SER A 47 -3.69 9.22 -4.17
C SER A 47 -3.32 7.74 -4.32
N VAL A 48 -4.31 6.88 -4.58
CA VAL A 48 -4.11 5.41 -4.54
C VAL A 48 -4.09 4.78 -5.93
N TYR A 49 -2.92 4.24 -6.29
CA TYR A 49 -2.64 3.42 -7.46
C TYR A 49 -2.76 1.93 -7.09
N ASP A 50 -3.95 1.38 -7.29
CA ASP A 50 -4.22 -0.04 -7.07
C ASP A 50 -3.81 -0.86 -8.32
N LEU A 51 -2.80 -1.71 -8.18
CA LEU A 51 -2.30 -2.56 -9.26
C LEU A 51 -3.10 -3.87 -9.41
N GLY A 52 -4.08 -4.10 -8.53
CA GLY A 52 -4.92 -5.29 -8.53
C GLY A 52 -4.27 -6.45 -7.78
N ARG A 53 -4.33 -7.63 -8.39
CA ARG A 53 -3.95 -8.91 -7.78
C ARG A 53 -3.03 -9.71 -8.68
N ASP A 54 -2.34 -10.69 -8.09
CA ASP A 54 -1.32 -11.49 -8.76
C ASP A 54 -0.24 -10.62 -9.42
N VAL A 55 0.30 -9.65 -8.66
CA VAL A 55 1.23 -8.65 -9.20
C VAL A 55 2.68 -9.03 -8.91
N GLU A 56 3.50 -9.04 -9.95
CA GLU A 56 4.95 -9.26 -9.88
C GLU A 56 5.65 -8.18 -9.05
N THR A 57 6.68 -8.59 -8.28
CA THR A 57 7.52 -7.70 -7.47
C THR A 57 8.07 -6.52 -8.28
N ASP A 58 8.64 -6.80 -9.45
CA ASP A 58 9.26 -5.78 -10.30
C ASP A 58 8.24 -4.74 -10.76
N LYS A 59 7.02 -5.18 -11.09
CA LYS A 59 5.94 -4.29 -11.52
C LYS A 59 5.47 -3.37 -10.38
N ILE A 60 5.43 -3.86 -9.14
CA ILE A 60 5.09 -3.03 -7.98
C ILE A 60 6.12 -1.91 -7.81
N ILE A 61 7.41 -2.26 -7.87
CA ILE A 61 8.52 -1.32 -7.68
C ILE A 61 8.63 -0.34 -8.86
N GLU A 62 8.42 -0.80 -10.09
CA GLU A 62 8.40 0.03 -11.29
C GLU A 62 7.29 1.09 -11.22
N GLU A 63 6.05 0.67 -10.94
CA GLU A 63 4.94 1.61 -10.84
C GLU A 63 5.13 2.57 -9.67
N ALA A 64 5.65 2.12 -8.51
CA ALA A 64 5.97 2.98 -7.38
C ALA A 64 6.97 4.09 -7.76
N GLN A 65 8.01 3.79 -8.53
CA GLN A 65 8.94 4.80 -9.03
C GLN A 65 8.28 5.74 -10.05
N LYS A 66 7.55 5.17 -11.01
CA LYS A 66 6.90 5.91 -12.10
C LYS A 66 5.90 6.95 -11.61
N VAL A 67 5.13 6.61 -10.57
CA VAL A 67 4.16 7.53 -9.97
C VAL A 67 4.74 8.36 -8.82
N ASN A 68 6.03 8.21 -8.53
CA ASN A 68 6.70 8.79 -7.36
C ASN A 68 5.94 8.54 -6.06
N ALA A 69 5.57 7.28 -5.82
CA ALA A 69 4.86 6.88 -4.62
C ALA A 69 5.68 7.18 -3.36
N ASP A 70 4.98 7.53 -2.29
CA ASP A 70 5.53 7.64 -0.94
C ASP A 70 5.46 6.29 -0.22
N ILE A 71 4.41 5.51 -0.51
CA ILE A 71 4.08 4.26 0.18
C ILE A 71 3.88 3.11 -0.82
N ILE A 72 4.42 1.94 -0.49
CA ILE A 72 4.12 0.65 -1.14
C ILE A 72 3.37 -0.23 -0.14
N GLY A 73 2.08 -0.48 -0.42
CA GLY A 73 1.23 -1.39 0.33
C GLY A 73 1.16 -2.77 -0.34
N THR A 74 1.28 -3.85 0.44
CA THR A 74 1.17 -5.22 -0.11
C THR A 74 0.23 -6.08 0.71
N SER A 75 -0.60 -6.87 0.01
CA SER A 75 -1.54 -7.82 0.61
C SER A 75 -1.19 -9.26 0.22
N ALA A 76 -1.23 -10.17 1.19
CA ALA A 76 -1.12 -11.62 0.99
C ALA A 76 -2.10 -12.36 1.90
N LEU A 77 -2.98 -13.21 1.35
CA LEU A 77 -3.94 -14.01 2.14
C LEU A 77 -3.43 -15.44 2.39
N LEU A 78 -2.57 -15.97 1.52
CA LEU A 78 -2.02 -17.32 1.67
C LEU A 78 -0.65 -17.28 2.36
N THR A 79 -0.40 -18.20 3.28
CA THR A 79 0.94 -18.34 3.90
C THR A 79 2.03 -18.66 2.88
N THR A 80 1.66 -19.30 1.76
CA THR A 80 2.54 -19.62 0.64
C THR A 80 2.90 -18.40 -0.21
N THR A 81 2.12 -17.33 -0.16
CA THR A 81 2.35 -16.09 -0.93
C THR A 81 2.97 -14.99 -0.07
N MET A 82 2.90 -15.08 1.27
CA MET A 82 3.60 -14.17 2.19
C MET A 82 5.07 -13.93 1.81
N PRO A 83 5.90 -14.94 1.46
CA PRO A 83 7.30 -14.72 1.10
C PRO A 83 7.52 -13.70 -0.04
N ARG A 84 6.52 -13.47 -0.90
CA ARG A 84 6.60 -12.42 -1.93
C ARG A 84 6.74 -11.01 -1.34
N GLN A 85 6.19 -10.75 -0.17
CA GLN A 85 6.40 -9.49 0.54
C GLN A 85 7.87 -9.31 0.93
N LYS A 86 8.55 -10.40 1.32
CA LYS A 86 9.99 -10.39 1.61
C LYS A 86 10.81 -10.12 0.34
N GLU A 87 10.44 -10.73 -0.77
CA GLU A 87 11.10 -10.52 -2.06
C GLU A 87 11.05 -9.04 -2.48
N ILE A 88 9.95 -8.34 -2.22
CA ILE A 88 9.83 -6.89 -2.45
C ILE A 88 10.81 -6.11 -1.59
N GLU A 89 10.88 -6.39 -0.28
CA GLU A 89 11.84 -5.74 0.63
C GLU A 89 13.30 -5.97 0.21
N GLU A 90 13.63 -7.20 -0.21
CA GLU A 90 14.96 -7.55 -0.68
C GLU A 90 15.31 -6.90 -2.02
N ALA A 91 14.33 -6.80 -2.93
CA ALA A 91 14.48 -6.11 -4.21
C ALA A 91 14.69 -4.60 -4.01
N LEU A 92 13.92 -3.96 -3.12
CA LEU A 92 14.11 -2.55 -2.76
C LEU A 92 15.50 -2.29 -2.18
N LYS A 93 15.98 -3.16 -1.28
CA LYS A 93 17.34 -3.07 -0.72
C LYS A 93 18.40 -3.23 -1.80
N SER A 94 18.26 -4.25 -2.66
CA SER A 94 19.22 -4.54 -3.72
C SER A 94 19.31 -3.43 -4.77
N ALA A 95 18.20 -2.74 -5.02
CA ALA A 95 18.13 -1.59 -5.93
C ALA A 95 18.57 -0.26 -5.28
N GLY A 96 18.91 -0.24 -3.98
CA GLY A 96 19.21 1.00 -3.25
C GLY A 96 18.00 1.92 -3.06
N LEU A 97 16.78 1.37 -3.16
CA LEU A 97 15.52 2.10 -3.07
C LEU A 97 14.81 1.93 -1.72
N ARG A 98 15.38 1.16 -0.78
CA ARG A 98 14.70 0.85 0.49
C ARG A 98 14.34 2.09 1.32
N ASP A 99 15.19 3.11 1.31
CA ASP A 99 14.95 4.35 2.05
C ASP A 99 14.01 5.33 1.29
N ARG A 100 13.70 5.04 0.02
CA ARG A 100 12.85 5.89 -0.83
C ARG A 100 11.37 5.71 -0.54
N PHE A 101 10.94 4.49 -0.22
CA PHE A 101 9.54 4.13 -0.05
C PHE A 101 9.27 3.66 1.38
N LYS A 102 8.12 4.05 1.94
CA LYS A 102 7.60 3.39 3.13
C LYS A 102 6.82 2.14 2.74
N THR A 103 7.11 1.02 3.39
CA THR A 103 6.45 -0.25 3.07
C THR A 103 5.47 -0.67 4.15
N VAL A 104 4.26 -1.03 3.73
CA VAL A 104 3.20 -1.53 4.62
C VAL A 104 2.76 -2.90 4.15
N VAL A 105 2.73 -3.87 5.07
CA VAL A 105 2.28 -5.24 4.78
C VAL A 105 1.01 -5.58 5.54
N GLY A 106 0.09 -6.27 4.87
CA GLY A 106 -1.16 -6.73 5.46
C GLY A 106 -1.67 -8.03 4.82
N GLY A 107 -2.84 -8.46 5.29
CA GLY A 107 -3.50 -9.72 4.91
C GLY A 107 -3.60 -10.69 6.08
N ALA A 108 -4.61 -11.57 6.06
CA ALA A 108 -4.99 -12.35 7.26
C ALA A 108 -3.87 -13.17 7.94
N PRO A 109 -2.91 -13.80 7.22
CA PRO A 109 -1.83 -14.53 7.88
C PRO A 109 -0.64 -13.64 8.27
N VAL A 110 -0.64 -12.38 7.86
CA VAL A 110 0.43 -11.42 8.14
C VAL A 110 0.32 -10.92 9.57
N THR A 111 1.47 -10.73 10.21
CA THR A 111 1.58 -10.35 11.63
C THR A 111 2.65 -9.27 11.81
N PRO A 112 2.66 -8.53 12.93
CA PRO A 112 3.74 -7.60 13.25
C PRO A 112 5.12 -8.29 13.26
N ARG A 113 5.16 -9.54 13.74
CA ARG A 113 6.38 -10.36 13.74
C ARG A 113 6.87 -10.66 12.33
N TRP A 114 5.97 -10.90 11.38
CA TRP A 114 6.35 -11.10 9.98
C TRP A 114 6.93 -9.83 9.37
N ALA A 115 6.25 -8.69 9.55
CA ALA A 115 6.71 -7.39 9.06
C ALA A 115 8.13 -7.07 9.56
N ALA A 116 8.36 -7.22 10.87
CA ALA A 116 9.67 -7.03 11.47
C ALA A 116 10.73 -8.02 10.92
N ARG A 117 10.35 -9.28 10.69
CA ARG A 117 11.26 -10.32 10.17
C ARG A 117 11.75 -10.01 8.75
N ILE A 118 10.90 -9.44 7.90
CA ILE A 118 11.26 -9.12 6.50
C ILE A 118 11.86 -7.71 6.37
N GLY A 119 11.65 -6.87 7.39
CA GLY A 119 12.13 -5.49 7.43
C GLY A 119 11.19 -4.51 6.73
N ALA A 120 9.87 -4.76 6.77
CA ALA A 120 8.87 -3.78 6.36
C ALA A 120 8.76 -2.66 7.40
N ASP A 121 8.34 -1.46 6.97
CA ASP A 121 8.21 -0.31 7.88
C ASP A 121 7.00 -0.40 8.80
N ALA A 122 5.90 -0.98 8.31
CA ALA A 122 4.67 -1.12 9.07
C ALA A 122 3.89 -2.39 8.74
N TYR A 123 3.01 -2.74 9.68
CA TYR A 123 1.99 -3.77 9.57
C TYR A 123 0.64 -3.12 9.86
N ALA A 124 -0.39 -3.48 9.09
CA ALA A 124 -1.78 -3.14 9.36
C ALA A 124 -2.58 -4.44 9.54
N GLU A 125 -3.32 -4.56 10.65
CA GLU A 125 -4.16 -5.72 10.94
C GLU A 125 -5.44 -5.67 10.11
N ASP A 126 -6.05 -4.49 10.05
CA ASP A 126 -7.22 -4.22 9.24
C ASP A 126 -7.11 -2.88 8.50
N ALA A 127 -8.24 -2.38 7.99
CA ALA A 127 -8.26 -1.19 7.15
C ALA A 127 -8.41 0.13 7.92
N GLN A 128 -8.59 0.08 9.24
CA GLN A 128 -8.67 1.26 10.12
C GLN A 128 -7.31 1.63 10.73
N ASP A 129 -6.37 0.69 10.78
CA ASP A 129 -4.97 0.91 11.21
C ASP A 129 -4.16 1.73 10.21
#